data_AF-A0A0B4EK04-F1
#
_entry.id   AF-A0A0B4EK04-F1
#
_cell.length_a   1.000
_cell.length_b   1.000
_cell.length_c   1.000
_cell.angle_alpha   90.00
_cell.angle_beta   90.00
_cell.angle_gamma   90.00
#
_symmetry.space_group_name_H-M   'P 1'
#
loop_
_entity.id
_entity.type
_entity.pdbx_description
1 polymer ?
#
loop_
_entity_poly.entity_id
_entity_poly.type
_entity_poly.pdbx_seq_one_letter_code
_entity_poly.pdbx_strand_id
1 'polypeptide(L)'
;MKEKTGKIYETSSKDLFLFFYCLFSLNTLAVSSKEEEISNLKKQIASLQQRLQELEKEKEMENPKKENQKIGLVLSGGGAKGYAHLSLLRFLEKEHIHIDYITGTSIGAFIGSLYSIGYSADEIEKCLNSLNYNDLVKNIAYKRNPHDIITVNYDKKLNFSYPKALASNEFLYLVLKDILKPVEGIQDFDKLPIPLRIIATDLNSGEAKAFSSGDLARVLTASMAIPTLLEPVKIGGISYVDGLISRNFPVQDVIEMGATLVIGSDVGNELKDNSDYNILSVLNQLIAIQSSSSHAEQKKLVHILIEPDIQQYSALDVQKKKKF
;
A
#
# COMPACT_ATOMS: atom_id res chain seq x y z
N MET A 1 -71.44 85.10 32.85
CA MET A 1 -70.56 84.19 32.07
C MET A 1 -69.88 83.26 33.05
N LYS A 2 -69.81 81.96 32.74
CA LYS A 2 -69.36 80.87 33.61
C LYS A 2 -67.84 80.92 33.85
N GLU A 3 -67.39 80.88 35.09
CA GLU A 3 -66.03 80.44 35.46
C GLU A 3 -66.12 79.14 36.25
N LYS A 4 -65.40 78.13 35.77
CA LYS A 4 -65.41 76.75 36.27
C LYS A 4 -64.51 76.66 37.50
N THR A 5 -65.09 76.17 38.60
CA THR A 5 -64.40 75.71 39.81
C THR A 5 -63.49 74.52 39.49
N GLY A 6 -62.18 74.68 39.64
CA GLY A 6 -61.23 73.57 39.70
C GLY A 6 -61.15 73.02 41.12
N LYS A 7 -61.65 71.80 41.34
CA LYS A 7 -61.43 71.05 42.58
C LYS A 7 -59.96 70.63 42.62
N ILE A 8 -59.21 71.16 43.59
CA ILE A 8 -57.88 70.66 43.96
C ILE A 8 -58.13 69.36 44.74
N TYR A 9 -57.72 68.23 44.18
CA TYR A 9 -57.75 66.94 44.88
C TYR A 9 -56.58 66.91 45.86
N GLU A 10 -56.86 66.97 47.18
CA GLU A 10 -55.88 66.63 48.21
C GLU A 10 -55.59 65.13 48.13
N THR A 11 -54.45 64.76 47.54
CA THR A 11 -53.91 63.40 47.65
C THR A 11 -53.48 63.17 49.10
N SER A 12 -54.15 62.24 49.78
CA SER A 12 -53.83 61.80 51.14
C SER A 12 -52.41 61.21 51.19
N SER A 13 -51.65 61.44 52.27
CA SER A 13 -50.29 60.87 52.38
C SER A 13 -50.26 59.33 52.32
N LYS A 14 -51.41 58.69 52.59
CA LYS A 14 -51.61 57.24 52.41
C LYS A 14 -51.58 56.83 50.94
N ASP A 15 -52.11 57.64 50.03
CA ASP A 15 -52.16 57.33 48.59
C ASP A 15 -50.77 57.45 47.96
N LEU A 16 -49.98 58.42 48.40
CA LEU A 16 -48.58 58.57 47.99
C LEU A 16 -47.72 57.39 48.49
N PHE A 17 -47.93 56.95 49.73
CA PHE A 17 -47.23 55.79 50.29
C PHE A 17 -47.59 54.49 49.56
N LEU A 18 -48.87 54.29 49.23
CA LEU A 18 -49.33 53.13 48.47
C LEU A 18 -48.73 53.09 47.05
N PHE A 19 -48.61 54.25 46.41
CA PHE A 19 -48.01 54.38 45.08
C PHE A 19 -46.51 54.05 45.09
N PHE A 20 -45.74 54.59 46.05
CA PHE A 20 -44.32 54.26 46.21
C PHE A 20 -44.11 52.78 46.58
N TYR A 21 -44.97 52.20 47.42
CA TYR A 21 -44.91 50.79 47.76
C TYR A 21 -45.21 49.89 46.56
N CYS A 22 -46.19 50.24 45.72
CA CYS A 22 -46.46 49.57 44.45
C CYS A 22 -45.30 49.67 43.45
N LEU A 23 -44.70 50.85 43.30
CA LEU A 23 -43.54 51.03 42.43
C LEU A 23 -42.32 50.24 42.91
N PHE A 24 -42.11 50.19 44.23
CA PHE A 24 -41.05 49.39 44.83
C PHE A 24 -41.29 47.89 44.63
N SER A 25 -42.53 47.41 44.84
CA SER A 25 -42.88 46.01 44.63
C SER A 25 -42.79 45.59 43.16
N LEU A 26 -43.21 46.45 42.23
CA LEU A 26 -43.05 46.23 40.77
C LEU A 26 -41.58 46.14 40.36
N ASN A 27 -40.71 47.00 40.92
CA ASN A 27 -39.27 46.94 40.67
C ASN A 27 -38.63 45.69 41.26
N THR A 28 -38.99 45.25 42.47
CA THR A 28 -38.43 44.02 43.05
C THR A 28 -38.86 42.77 42.30
N LEU A 29 -40.11 42.71 41.82
CA LEU A 29 -40.59 41.65 40.92
C LEU A 29 -39.85 41.63 39.58
N ALA A 30 -39.60 42.81 38.97
CA ALA A 30 -38.87 42.91 37.71
C ALA A 30 -37.37 42.58 37.84
N VAL A 31 -36.75 42.90 38.98
CA VAL A 31 -35.36 42.50 39.29
C VAL A 31 -35.29 40.98 39.49
N SER A 32 -36.22 40.42 40.26
CA SER A 32 -36.32 38.96 40.50
C SER A 32 -36.48 38.17 39.19
N SER A 33 -37.33 38.63 38.25
CA SER A 33 -37.51 37.94 36.97
C SER A 33 -36.26 37.97 36.08
N LYS A 34 -35.49 39.07 36.11
CA LYS A 34 -34.22 39.18 35.37
C LYS A 34 -33.13 38.31 35.99
N GLU A 35 -33.06 38.21 37.31
CA GLU A 35 -32.12 37.32 38.00
C GLU A 35 -32.40 35.84 37.68
N GLU A 36 -33.68 35.47 37.60
CA GLU A 36 -34.10 34.12 37.21
C GLU A 36 -33.76 33.82 35.74
N GLU A 37 -33.97 34.79 34.84
CA GLU A 37 -33.57 34.68 33.43
C GLU A 37 -32.04 34.53 33.27
N ILE A 38 -31.26 35.34 33.98
CA ILE A 38 -29.79 35.23 34.02
C ILE A 38 -29.34 33.86 34.56
N SER A 39 -30.00 33.36 35.60
CA SER A 39 -29.71 32.04 36.19
C SER A 39 -29.96 30.91 35.19
N ASN A 40 -31.07 30.97 34.45
CA ASN A 40 -31.40 30.00 33.42
C ASN A 40 -30.42 30.07 32.24
N LEU A 41 -30.04 31.27 31.78
CA LEU A 41 -29.03 31.44 30.73
C LEU A 41 -27.67 30.89 31.17
N LYS A 42 -27.25 31.09 32.42
CA LYS A 42 -26.01 30.52 32.96
C LYS A 42 -26.05 28.98 32.96
N LYS A 43 -27.18 28.37 33.33
CA LYS A 43 -27.35 26.90 33.27
C LYS A 43 -27.28 26.38 31.83
N GLN A 44 -27.89 27.08 30.87
CA GLN A 44 -27.78 26.73 29.45
C GLN A 44 -26.35 26.83 28.94
N ILE A 45 -25.62 27.90 29.28
CA ILE A 45 -24.20 28.04 28.90
C ILE A 45 -23.38 26.88 29.46
N ALA A 46 -23.56 26.52 30.73
CA ALA A 46 -22.84 25.39 31.34
C ALA A 46 -23.12 24.06 30.61
N SER A 47 -24.39 23.81 30.27
CA SER A 47 -24.79 22.61 29.51
C SER A 47 -24.18 22.60 28.10
N LEU A 48 -24.17 23.75 27.41
CA LEU A 48 -23.58 23.87 26.08
C LEU A 48 -22.06 23.72 26.11
N GLN A 49 -21.39 24.26 27.14
CA GLN A 49 -19.94 24.09 27.34
C GLN A 49 -19.58 22.62 27.57
N GLN A 50 -20.38 21.89 28.36
CA GLN A 50 -20.19 20.45 28.55
C GLN A 50 -20.36 19.69 27.23
N ARG A 51 -21.41 19.99 26.47
CA ARG A 51 -21.64 19.34 25.17
C ARG A 51 -20.51 19.63 24.18
N LEU A 52 -19.97 20.84 24.19
CA LEU A 52 -18.83 21.21 23.36
C LEU A 52 -17.60 20.37 23.71
N GLN A 53 -17.29 20.19 25.00
CA GLN A 53 -16.19 19.32 25.44
C GLN A 53 -16.38 17.85 25.06
N GLU A 54 -17.61 17.33 25.12
CA GLU A 54 -17.92 15.97 24.66
C GLU A 54 -17.68 15.83 23.15
N LEU A 55 -18.16 16.79 22.35
CA LEU A 55 -17.96 16.81 20.90
C LEU A 55 -16.48 16.98 20.50
N GLU A 56 -15.70 17.76 21.26
CA GLU A 56 -14.25 17.89 21.06
C GLU A 56 -13.54 16.55 21.31
N LYS A 57 -13.93 15.81 22.36
CA LYS A 57 -13.41 14.46 22.61
C LYS A 57 -13.84 13.44 21.55
N GLU A 58 -15.10 13.48 21.12
CA GLU A 58 -15.59 12.62 20.02
C GLU A 58 -14.78 12.87 18.73
N LYS A 59 -14.52 14.14 18.40
CA LYS A 59 -13.68 14.53 17.26
C LYS A 59 -12.22 14.06 17.39
N GLU A 60 -11.66 14.08 18.59
CA GLU A 60 -10.31 13.54 18.86
C GLU A 60 -10.25 12.01 18.77
N MET A 61 -11.33 11.31 19.14
CA MET A 61 -11.44 9.85 19.02
C MET A 61 -11.68 9.38 17.58
N GLU A 62 -12.40 10.16 16.75
CA GLU A 62 -12.62 9.87 15.33
C GLU A 62 -11.39 10.18 14.44
N ASN A 63 -10.46 11.03 14.91
CA ASN A 63 -9.23 11.37 14.21
C ASN A 63 -8.01 11.03 15.07
N PRO A 64 -7.61 9.73 15.17
CA PRO A 64 -6.33 9.40 15.78
C PRO A 64 -5.24 10.14 15.00
N LYS A 65 -4.52 11.05 15.67
CA LYS A 65 -3.46 11.93 15.17
C LYS A 65 -2.91 11.57 13.78
N LYS A 66 -3.33 12.34 12.78
CA LYS A 66 -2.84 12.31 11.38
C LYS A 66 -1.32 12.54 11.23
N GLU A 67 -0.63 12.95 12.28
CA GLU A 67 0.80 13.30 12.29
C GLU A 67 1.77 12.11 12.25
N ASN A 68 1.29 10.88 12.50
CA ASN A 68 2.15 9.68 12.53
C ASN A 68 1.73 8.60 11.52
N GLN A 69 0.83 8.92 10.59
CA GLN A 69 0.37 7.94 9.62
C GLN A 69 1.42 7.74 8.53
N LYS A 70 2.18 6.64 8.62
CA LYS A 70 3.16 6.22 7.63
C LYS A 70 2.56 5.21 6.67
N ILE A 71 2.55 5.53 5.38
CA ILE A 71 1.89 4.71 4.35
C ILE A 71 2.90 3.78 3.71
N GLY A 72 2.69 2.48 3.88
CA GLY A 72 3.40 1.42 3.19
C GLY A 72 2.66 0.97 1.93
N LEU A 73 3.38 0.85 0.81
CA LEU A 73 2.89 0.27 -0.43
C LEU A 73 3.50 -1.12 -0.65
N VAL A 74 2.64 -2.11 -0.88
CA VAL A 74 3.04 -3.51 -1.11
C VAL A 74 2.64 -3.93 -2.51
N LEU A 75 3.60 -4.43 -3.31
CA LEU A 75 3.38 -4.88 -4.68
C LEU A 75 3.74 -6.36 -4.83
N SER A 76 2.75 -7.23 -5.05
CA SER A 76 3.00 -8.66 -5.19
C SER A 76 3.77 -9.01 -6.47
N GLY A 77 4.34 -10.22 -6.53
CA GLY A 77 4.75 -10.82 -7.79
C GLY A 77 3.57 -11.40 -8.58
N GLY A 78 3.75 -11.57 -9.89
CA GLY A 78 2.73 -12.12 -10.81
C GLY A 78 3.07 -12.04 -12.31
N GLY A 79 4.35 -11.89 -12.67
CA GLY A 79 4.80 -11.78 -14.06
C GLY A 79 4.09 -10.66 -14.83
N ALA A 80 3.54 -10.98 -16.00
CA ALA A 80 2.84 -10.02 -16.85
C ALA A 80 1.60 -9.37 -16.19
N LYS A 81 1.01 -9.99 -15.15
CA LYS A 81 -0.10 -9.38 -14.40
C LYS A 81 0.31 -8.12 -13.64
N GLY A 82 1.61 -7.93 -13.41
CA GLY A 82 2.16 -6.74 -12.75
C GLY A 82 1.84 -5.42 -13.44
N TYR A 83 1.43 -5.42 -14.72
CA TYR A 83 0.92 -4.21 -15.39
C TYR A 83 -0.28 -3.59 -14.63
N ALA A 84 -1.07 -4.39 -13.92
CA ALA A 84 -2.19 -3.87 -13.13
C ALA A 84 -1.75 -2.99 -11.95
N HIS A 85 -0.52 -3.15 -11.44
CA HIS A 85 0.03 -2.26 -10.42
C HIS A 85 0.14 -0.81 -10.92
N LEU A 86 0.34 -0.60 -12.23
CA LEU A 86 0.47 0.74 -12.81
C LEU A 86 -0.81 1.56 -12.63
N SER A 87 -1.98 0.91 -12.71
CA SER A 87 -3.26 1.57 -12.49
C SER A 87 -3.39 2.10 -11.06
N LEU A 88 -2.90 1.34 -10.06
CA LEU A 88 -2.80 1.82 -8.69
C LEU A 88 -1.81 2.97 -8.58
N LEU A 89 -0.61 2.86 -9.15
CA LEU A 89 0.39 3.94 -9.08
C LEU A 89 -0.14 5.25 -9.68
N ARG A 90 -0.79 5.20 -10.85
CA ARG A 90 -1.44 6.37 -11.47
C ARG A 90 -2.51 6.99 -10.57
N PHE A 91 -3.26 6.16 -9.85
CA PHE A 91 -4.24 6.64 -8.89
C PHE A 91 -3.55 7.35 -7.71
N LEU A 92 -2.52 6.74 -7.13
CA LEU A 92 -1.75 7.34 -6.03
C LEU A 92 -1.11 8.67 -6.45
N GLU A 93 -0.54 8.73 -7.65
CA GLU A 93 0.03 9.96 -8.24
C GLU A 93 -1.03 11.05 -8.42
N LYS A 94 -2.17 10.71 -9.03
CA LYS A 94 -3.28 11.64 -9.31
C LYS A 94 -3.87 12.23 -8.02
N GLU A 95 -4.04 11.40 -7.00
CA GLU A 95 -4.58 11.81 -5.71
C GLU A 95 -3.51 12.37 -4.76
N HIS A 96 -2.25 12.49 -5.23
CA HIS A 96 -1.11 12.98 -4.47
C HIS A 96 -0.90 12.25 -3.13
N ILE A 97 -1.12 10.93 -3.11
CA ILE A 97 -0.93 10.09 -1.93
C ILE A 97 0.56 9.83 -1.75
N HIS A 98 1.11 10.35 -0.65
CA HIS A 98 2.51 10.14 -0.29
C HIS A 98 2.73 8.72 0.25
N ILE A 99 3.74 8.02 -0.29
CA ILE A 99 4.14 6.68 0.14
C ILE A 99 5.47 6.80 0.89
N ASP A 100 5.51 6.30 2.12
CA ASP A 100 6.69 6.35 2.99
C ASP A 100 7.59 5.13 2.81
N TYR A 101 7.03 3.96 2.46
CA TYR A 101 7.77 2.71 2.33
C TYR A 101 7.23 1.86 1.19
N ILE A 102 8.10 1.15 0.49
CA ILE A 102 7.71 0.21 -0.57
C ILE A 102 8.30 -1.16 -0.30
N THR A 103 7.49 -2.20 -0.45
CA THR A 103 7.96 -3.58 -0.53
C THR A 103 7.42 -4.26 -1.78
N GLY A 104 8.24 -5.11 -2.39
CA GLY A 104 7.82 -5.81 -3.58
C GLY A 104 8.55 -7.12 -3.84
N THR A 105 7.89 -7.98 -4.62
CA THR A 105 8.40 -9.28 -5.05
C THR A 105 8.33 -9.39 -6.57
N SER A 106 9.38 -9.91 -7.22
CA SER A 106 9.42 -10.15 -8.67
C SER A 106 9.07 -8.90 -9.49
N ILE A 107 8.03 -8.96 -10.33
CA ILE A 107 7.55 -7.79 -11.08
C ILE A 107 7.12 -6.61 -10.18
N GLY A 108 6.56 -6.89 -9.00
CA GLY A 108 6.21 -5.88 -8.01
C GLY A 108 7.46 -5.21 -7.42
N ALA A 109 8.55 -5.96 -7.24
CA ALA A 109 9.84 -5.41 -6.84
C ALA A 109 10.42 -4.49 -7.93
N PHE A 110 10.33 -4.89 -9.20
CA PHE A 110 10.79 -4.07 -10.32
C PHE A 110 10.03 -2.74 -10.41
N ILE A 111 8.69 -2.81 -10.42
CA ILE A 111 7.82 -1.63 -10.44
C ILE A 111 8.06 -0.75 -9.21
N GLY A 112 8.10 -1.36 -8.03
CA GLY A 112 8.35 -0.67 -6.77
C GLY A 112 9.72 0.01 -6.74
N SER A 113 10.75 -0.59 -7.34
CA SER A 113 12.10 0.00 -7.41
C SER A 113 12.17 1.22 -8.30
N LEU A 114 11.44 1.23 -9.43
CA LEU A 114 11.40 2.40 -10.30
C LEU A 114 10.56 3.52 -9.67
N TYR A 115 9.42 3.16 -9.07
CA TYR A 115 8.58 4.13 -8.37
C TYR A 115 9.31 4.74 -7.17
N SER A 116 10.09 3.94 -6.43
CA SER A 116 10.85 4.41 -5.26
C SER A 116 11.94 5.42 -5.60
N ILE A 117 12.39 5.47 -6.86
CA ILE A 117 13.40 6.41 -7.36
C ILE A 117 12.78 7.56 -8.16
N GLY A 118 11.46 7.68 -8.16
CA GLY A 118 10.72 8.83 -8.71
C GLY A 118 10.26 8.68 -10.17
N TYR A 119 10.30 7.48 -10.75
CA TYR A 119 9.68 7.26 -12.06
C TYR A 119 8.16 7.30 -11.92
N SER A 120 7.51 8.00 -12.85
CA SER A 120 6.04 7.96 -12.99
C SER A 120 5.56 6.60 -13.51
N ALA A 121 4.31 6.25 -13.22
CA ALA A 121 3.69 5.01 -13.70
C ALA A 121 3.79 4.85 -15.24
N ASP A 122 3.73 5.95 -16.00
CA ASP A 122 3.88 5.93 -17.46
C ASP A 122 5.32 5.68 -17.92
N GLU A 123 6.32 6.15 -17.17
CA GLU A 123 7.73 5.83 -17.42
C GLU A 123 8.04 4.38 -17.05
N ILE A 124 7.50 3.90 -15.93
CA ILE A 124 7.58 2.50 -15.53
C ILE A 124 6.95 1.61 -16.61
N GLU A 125 5.81 1.98 -17.18
CA GLU A 125 5.21 1.24 -18.29
C GLU A 125 6.16 1.14 -19.50
N LYS A 126 6.86 2.22 -19.85
CA LYS A 126 7.85 2.20 -20.94
C LYS A 126 9.00 1.23 -20.63
N CYS A 127 9.49 1.22 -19.39
CA CYS A 127 10.51 0.27 -18.94
C CYS A 127 10.01 -1.19 -18.94
N LEU A 128 8.76 -1.45 -18.54
CA LEU A 128 8.13 -2.77 -18.63
C LEU A 128 8.02 -3.25 -20.08
N ASN A 129 7.72 -2.34 -21.00
CA ASN A 129 7.69 -2.64 -22.43
C ASN A 129 9.09 -2.95 -22.99
N SER A 130 10.14 -2.30 -22.49
CA SER A 130 11.53 -2.54 -22.92
C SER A 130 12.16 -3.80 -22.34
N LEU A 131 11.71 -4.27 -21.15
CA LEU A 131 12.11 -5.57 -20.60
C LEU A 131 11.77 -6.73 -21.55
N ASN A 132 10.86 -6.50 -22.51
CA ASN A 132 10.52 -7.40 -23.60
C ASN A 132 10.41 -8.85 -23.11
N TYR A 133 9.54 -9.07 -22.11
CA TYR A 133 9.29 -10.39 -21.50
C TYR A 133 9.06 -11.48 -22.57
N ASN A 134 8.50 -11.10 -23.72
CA ASN A 134 8.35 -11.97 -24.88
C ASN A 134 9.68 -12.51 -25.40
N ASP A 135 10.75 -11.73 -25.43
CA ASP A 135 12.07 -12.19 -25.88
C ASP A 135 12.79 -13.00 -24.78
N LEU A 136 12.53 -12.70 -23.50
CA LEU A 136 12.98 -13.55 -22.38
C LEU A 136 12.34 -14.95 -22.47
N VAL A 137 11.02 -15.00 -22.70
CA VAL A 137 10.23 -16.23 -22.86
C VAL A 137 10.49 -16.91 -24.21
N LYS A 138 10.66 -16.16 -25.31
CA LYS A 138 10.97 -16.71 -26.64
C LYS A 138 12.36 -17.30 -26.70
N ASN A 139 13.38 -16.70 -26.07
CA ASN A 139 14.72 -17.31 -26.02
C ASN A 139 14.71 -18.67 -25.31
N ILE A 140 13.74 -18.88 -24.42
CA ILE A 140 13.50 -20.15 -23.72
C ILE A 140 12.70 -21.12 -24.60
N ALA A 141 11.70 -20.62 -25.34
CA ALA A 141 10.83 -21.43 -26.19
C ALA A 141 11.43 -21.82 -27.56
N TYR A 142 12.23 -20.95 -28.19
CA TYR A 142 12.77 -21.16 -29.54
C TYR A 142 13.99 -22.09 -29.61
N LYS A 143 14.61 -22.40 -28.46
CA LYS A 143 15.73 -23.35 -28.41
C LYS A 143 15.31 -24.82 -28.37
N ARG A 144 14.02 -25.15 -28.45
CA ARG A 144 13.56 -26.53 -28.36
C ARG A 144 12.66 -26.91 -29.53
N ASN A 145 13.12 -27.89 -30.32
CA ASN A 145 12.19 -28.76 -31.03
C ASN A 145 11.27 -29.42 -30.00
N PRO A 146 9.98 -29.64 -30.31
CA PRO A 146 9.04 -30.34 -29.44
C PRO A 146 9.47 -31.78 -29.07
N HIS A 147 10.52 -32.32 -29.69
CA HIS A 147 11.11 -33.62 -29.40
C HIS A 147 12.35 -33.57 -28.46
N ASP A 148 12.91 -32.41 -28.16
CA ASP A 148 14.15 -32.28 -27.36
C ASP A 148 13.84 -31.95 -25.89
N ILE A 149 13.25 -32.92 -25.20
CA ILE A 149 12.72 -32.73 -23.83
C ILE A 149 13.85 -32.60 -22.79
N ILE A 150 15.09 -33.02 -23.10
CA ILE A 150 16.23 -32.95 -22.16
C ILE A 150 17.54 -32.76 -22.93
N THR A 151 18.15 -31.57 -22.83
CA THR A 151 19.56 -31.40 -23.22
C THR A 151 20.42 -31.91 -22.07
N VAL A 152 21.05 -33.07 -22.23
CA VAL A 152 22.03 -33.57 -21.26
C VAL A 152 23.39 -32.98 -21.65
N ASN A 153 23.94 -32.12 -20.79
CA ASN A 153 25.30 -31.62 -20.97
C ASN A 153 26.28 -32.70 -20.51
N TYR A 154 27.40 -32.86 -21.21
CA TYR A 154 28.50 -33.73 -20.78
C TYR A 154 29.81 -32.94 -20.75
N ASP A 155 30.63 -33.16 -19.73
CA ASP A 155 31.98 -32.60 -19.70
C ASP A 155 32.99 -33.53 -20.43
N LYS A 156 34.25 -33.10 -20.54
CA LYS A 156 35.34 -33.91 -21.13
C LYS A 156 35.63 -35.22 -20.36
N LYS A 157 34.99 -35.44 -19.21
CA LYS A 157 35.09 -36.62 -18.35
C LYS A 157 33.81 -37.47 -18.35
N LEU A 158 32.86 -37.21 -19.26
CA LEU A 158 31.57 -37.91 -19.38
C LEU A 158 30.64 -37.74 -18.17
N ASN A 159 30.80 -36.66 -17.39
CA ASN A 159 29.83 -36.34 -16.34
C ASN A 159 28.58 -35.72 -16.99
N PHE A 160 27.46 -36.42 -16.89
CA PHE A 160 26.17 -35.94 -17.37
C PHE A 160 25.57 -34.94 -16.39
N SER A 161 25.13 -33.79 -16.87
CA SER A 161 24.46 -32.76 -16.06
C SER A 161 23.26 -32.19 -16.78
N TYR A 162 22.21 -31.91 -16.01
CA TYR A 162 21.04 -31.18 -16.48
C TYR A 162 21.34 -29.67 -16.48
N PRO A 163 20.73 -28.89 -17.38
CA PRO A 163 20.87 -27.44 -17.37
C PRO A 163 20.33 -26.88 -16.04
N LYS A 164 21.03 -25.88 -15.47
CA LYS A 164 20.69 -25.26 -14.17
C LYS A 164 19.36 -24.50 -14.22
N ALA A 165 19.02 -23.93 -15.38
CA ALA A 165 17.72 -23.35 -15.72
C ALA A 165 17.54 -23.31 -17.24
N LEU A 166 16.37 -22.87 -17.70
CA LEU A 166 16.07 -22.74 -19.13
C LEU A 166 16.73 -21.51 -19.78
N ALA A 167 17.02 -20.46 -19.01
CA ALA A 167 17.76 -19.29 -19.45
C ALA A 167 18.68 -18.70 -18.37
N SER A 168 19.76 -18.04 -18.83
CA SER A 168 20.63 -17.21 -18.00
C SER A 168 19.94 -15.93 -17.56
N ASN A 169 20.27 -15.44 -16.36
CA ASN A 169 19.80 -14.15 -15.86
C ASN A 169 20.68 -12.94 -16.25
N GLU A 170 21.76 -13.16 -17.02
CA GLU A 170 22.76 -12.14 -17.35
C GLU A 170 22.19 -10.98 -18.19
N PHE A 171 21.38 -11.30 -19.21
CA PHE A 171 20.68 -10.28 -19.99
C PHE A 171 19.74 -9.44 -19.11
N LEU A 172 18.97 -10.08 -18.23
CA LEU A 172 18.08 -9.39 -17.30
C LEU A 172 18.86 -8.45 -16.38
N TYR A 173 19.97 -8.91 -15.82
CA TYR A 173 20.85 -8.08 -14.98
C TYR A 173 21.35 -6.85 -15.75
N LEU A 174 21.85 -7.02 -16.99
CA LEU A 174 22.37 -5.89 -17.77
C LEU A 174 21.28 -4.87 -18.13
N VAL A 175 20.07 -5.32 -18.48
CA VAL A 175 18.94 -4.42 -18.75
C VAL A 175 18.54 -3.67 -17.48
N LEU A 176 18.42 -4.36 -16.35
CA LEU A 176 18.11 -3.73 -15.06
C LEU A 176 19.22 -2.75 -14.63
N LYS A 177 20.48 -3.09 -14.90
CA LYS A 177 21.63 -2.25 -14.61
C LYS A 177 21.60 -0.94 -15.39
N ASP A 178 21.21 -1.00 -16.66
CA ASP A 178 21.07 0.19 -17.50
C ASP A 178 19.89 1.06 -17.04
N ILE A 179 18.72 0.47 -16.78
CA ILE A 179 17.53 1.19 -16.28
C ILE A 179 17.81 1.86 -14.93
N LEU A 180 18.51 1.18 -14.02
CA LEU A 180 18.81 1.65 -12.66
C LEU A 180 20.12 2.41 -12.53
N LYS A 181 20.79 2.70 -13.65
CA LYS A 181 22.02 3.50 -13.69
C LYS A 181 21.95 4.81 -12.88
N PRO A 182 20.82 5.56 -12.85
CA PRO A 182 20.74 6.80 -12.06
C PRO A 182 21.01 6.61 -10.56
N VAL A 183 20.79 5.41 -10.01
CA VAL A 183 20.90 5.10 -8.58
C VAL A 183 21.94 4.03 -8.29
N GLU A 184 22.82 3.71 -9.24
CA GLU A 184 23.81 2.64 -9.13
C GLU A 184 24.73 2.77 -7.89
N GLY A 185 25.01 4.01 -7.45
CA GLY A 185 25.82 4.29 -6.28
C GLY A 185 25.11 4.11 -4.93
N ILE A 186 23.78 3.94 -4.92
CA ILE A 186 22.99 3.80 -3.70
C ILE A 186 22.90 2.31 -3.34
N GLN A 187 23.74 1.89 -2.39
CA GLN A 187 23.72 0.52 -1.88
C GLN A 187 22.76 0.30 -0.71
N ASP A 188 22.36 1.37 -0.03
CA ASP A 188 21.45 1.32 1.11
C ASP A 188 20.07 1.76 0.64
N PHE A 189 19.10 0.83 0.62
CA PHE A 189 17.80 1.07 0.02
C PHE A 189 16.93 1.99 0.88
N ASP A 190 17.31 2.24 2.14
CA ASP A 190 16.67 3.26 2.98
C ASP A 190 17.05 4.70 2.56
N LYS A 191 18.07 4.85 1.69
CA LYS A 191 18.50 6.15 1.13
C LYS A 191 17.92 6.44 -0.25
N LEU A 192 17.09 5.56 -0.79
CA LEU A 192 16.31 5.87 -1.99
C LEU A 192 15.26 6.94 -1.65
N PRO A 193 14.74 7.70 -2.63
CA PRO A 193 13.70 8.70 -2.37
C PRO A 193 12.50 8.16 -1.59
N ILE A 194 12.13 6.90 -1.83
CA ILE A 194 11.24 6.12 -0.96
C ILE A 194 12.00 4.86 -0.51
N PRO A 195 12.16 4.60 0.80
CA PRO A 195 12.77 3.38 1.30
C PRO A 195 12.13 2.10 0.73
N LEU A 196 12.96 1.13 0.37
CA LEU A 196 12.54 -0.07 -0.36
C LEU A 196 13.01 -1.37 0.31
N ARG A 197 12.17 -2.40 0.26
CA ARG A 197 12.59 -3.81 0.45
C ARG A 197 12.22 -4.65 -0.77
N ILE A 198 13.16 -5.49 -1.19
CA ILE A 198 12.96 -6.45 -2.29
C ILE A 198 13.04 -7.85 -1.73
N ILE A 199 12.03 -8.67 -2.04
CA ILE A 199 11.97 -10.04 -1.55
C ILE A 199 12.57 -11.02 -2.55
N ALA A 200 13.45 -11.90 -2.06
CA ALA A 200 13.85 -13.11 -2.76
C ALA A 200 13.79 -14.30 -1.80
N THR A 201 13.86 -15.53 -2.33
CA THR A 201 13.94 -16.75 -1.53
C THR A 201 15.37 -17.26 -1.51
N ASP A 202 15.92 -17.51 -0.32
CA ASP A 202 17.19 -18.24 -0.16
C ASP A 202 16.95 -19.71 -0.50
N LEU A 203 17.63 -20.22 -1.53
CA LEU A 203 17.45 -21.60 -1.99
C LEU A 203 17.93 -22.66 -0.99
N ASN A 204 18.83 -22.33 -0.07
CA ASN A 204 19.37 -23.31 0.87
C ASN A 204 18.44 -23.51 2.07
N SER A 205 17.75 -22.45 2.52
CA SER A 205 16.87 -22.48 3.68
C SER A 205 15.38 -22.51 3.32
N GLY A 206 15.00 -22.02 2.13
CA GLY A 206 13.61 -21.79 1.74
C GLY A 206 13.00 -20.50 2.32
N GLU A 207 13.78 -19.75 3.11
CA GLU A 207 13.32 -18.55 3.82
C GLU A 207 13.28 -17.31 2.92
N ALA A 208 12.37 -16.40 3.24
CA ALA A 208 12.30 -15.10 2.60
C ALA A 208 13.45 -14.20 3.07
N LYS A 209 14.14 -13.56 2.12
CA LYS A 209 15.09 -12.49 2.37
C LYS A 209 14.51 -11.17 1.86
N ALA A 210 14.22 -10.27 2.79
CA ALA A 210 13.97 -8.87 2.48
C ALA A 210 15.30 -8.11 2.37
N PHE A 211 15.73 -7.83 1.14
CA PHE A 211 16.92 -7.05 0.89
C PHE A 211 16.67 -5.58 1.19
N SER A 212 17.49 -5.01 2.05
CA SER A 212 17.57 -3.58 2.35
C SER A 212 18.82 -2.91 1.80
N SER A 213 19.74 -3.69 1.20
CA SER A 213 20.97 -3.17 0.63
C SER A 213 21.60 -4.10 -0.41
N GLY A 214 22.54 -3.56 -1.19
CA GLY A 214 23.34 -4.27 -2.19
C GLY A 214 23.31 -3.59 -3.57
N ASP A 215 23.77 -4.31 -4.60
CA ASP A 215 23.54 -3.91 -5.99
C ASP A 215 22.05 -4.10 -6.32
N LEU A 216 21.31 -3.00 -6.43
CA LEU A 216 19.87 -2.99 -6.66
C LEU A 216 19.46 -3.81 -7.89
N ALA A 217 20.21 -3.70 -9.00
CA ALA A 217 19.92 -4.47 -10.22
C ALA A 217 20.15 -5.97 -9.99
N ARG A 218 21.20 -6.34 -9.24
CA ARG A 218 21.49 -7.74 -8.89
C ARG A 218 20.41 -8.32 -7.97
N VAL A 219 19.97 -7.56 -6.98
CA VAL A 219 18.91 -7.95 -6.04
C VAL A 219 17.58 -8.12 -6.77
N LEU A 220 17.22 -7.20 -7.67
CA LEU A 220 16.03 -7.36 -8.52
C LEU A 220 16.12 -8.57 -9.44
N THR A 221 17.29 -8.80 -10.03
CA THR A 221 17.51 -10.00 -10.85
C THR A 221 17.24 -11.27 -10.03
N ALA A 222 17.65 -11.31 -8.75
CA ALA A 222 17.34 -12.43 -7.86
C ALA A 222 15.84 -12.55 -7.56
N SER A 223 15.19 -11.43 -7.24
CA SER A 223 13.75 -11.37 -6.97
C SER A 223 12.89 -11.75 -8.17
N MET A 224 13.41 -11.60 -9.40
CA MET A 224 12.73 -11.97 -10.64
C MET A 224 13.20 -13.32 -11.21
N ALA A 225 14.11 -14.02 -10.55
CA ALA A 225 14.65 -15.30 -11.02
C ALA A 225 13.67 -16.45 -10.77
N ILE A 226 12.60 -16.50 -11.58
CA ILE A 226 11.55 -17.51 -11.48
C ILE A 226 12.17 -18.91 -11.57
N PRO A 227 11.97 -19.78 -10.56
CA PRO A 227 12.45 -21.15 -10.59
C PRO A 227 12.00 -21.89 -11.85
N THR A 228 12.78 -22.85 -12.32
CA THR A 228 12.62 -23.56 -13.61
C THR A 228 12.89 -22.70 -14.86
N LEU A 229 12.70 -21.38 -14.80
CA LEU A 229 12.87 -20.49 -15.95
C LEU A 229 14.26 -19.87 -15.99
N LEU A 230 14.70 -19.28 -14.86
CA LEU A 230 15.93 -18.51 -14.76
C LEU A 230 16.90 -19.13 -13.73
N GLU A 231 18.20 -18.96 -14.01
CA GLU A 231 19.24 -19.44 -13.09
C GLU A 231 19.19 -18.70 -11.74
N PRO A 232 19.46 -19.39 -10.62
CA PRO A 232 19.60 -18.75 -9.32
C PRO A 232 20.70 -17.68 -9.33
N VAL A 233 20.45 -16.58 -8.62
CA VAL A 233 21.37 -15.45 -8.53
C VAL A 233 22.17 -15.53 -7.23
N LYS A 234 23.50 -15.57 -7.36
CA LYS A 234 24.37 -15.53 -6.18
C LYS A 234 24.61 -14.10 -5.69
N ILE A 235 24.35 -13.88 -4.40
CA ILE A 235 24.61 -12.62 -3.66
C ILE A 235 25.25 -13.00 -2.32
N GLY A 236 26.44 -12.49 -2.03
CA GLY A 236 27.16 -12.83 -0.78
C GLY A 236 27.44 -14.33 -0.59
N GLY A 237 27.57 -15.08 -1.69
CA GLY A 237 27.79 -16.55 -1.65
C GLY A 237 26.52 -17.40 -1.52
N ILE A 238 25.38 -16.78 -1.21
CA ILE A 238 24.07 -17.45 -1.09
C ILE A 238 23.36 -17.39 -2.44
N SER A 239 22.66 -18.47 -2.81
CA SER A 239 21.88 -18.54 -4.06
C SER A 239 20.43 -18.15 -3.79
N TYR A 240 19.95 -17.16 -4.51
CA TYR A 240 18.58 -16.65 -4.39
C TYR A 240 17.78 -16.89 -5.67
N VAL A 241 16.48 -17.09 -5.49
CA VAL A 241 15.48 -17.16 -6.56
C VAL A 241 14.31 -16.24 -6.24
N ASP A 242 13.34 -16.16 -7.14
CA ASP A 242 12.15 -15.35 -6.98
C ASP A 242 11.44 -15.59 -5.64
N GLY A 243 11.06 -14.49 -4.97
CA GLY A 243 10.35 -14.48 -3.69
C GLY A 243 8.93 -15.06 -3.75
N LEU A 244 8.41 -15.36 -4.95
CA LEU A 244 7.14 -16.07 -5.15
C LEU A 244 7.02 -17.33 -4.26
N ILE A 245 8.14 -18.04 -4.02
CA ILE A 245 8.15 -19.27 -3.22
C ILE A 245 7.90 -18.99 -1.74
N SER A 246 8.65 -18.05 -1.14
CA SER A 246 8.65 -17.85 0.30
C SER A 246 7.68 -16.77 0.78
N ARG A 247 7.53 -15.67 0.02
CA ARG A 247 6.68 -14.53 0.39
C ARG A 247 6.36 -13.67 -0.84
N ASN A 248 5.27 -13.99 -1.52
CA ASN A 248 4.86 -13.24 -2.72
C ASN A 248 4.27 -11.85 -2.41
N PHE A 249 3.61 -11.68 -1.27
CA PHE A 249 2.94 -10.44 -0.89
C PHE A 249 3.50 -9.93 0.45
N PRO A 250 4.55 -9.10 0.43
CA PRO A 250 5.35 -8.77 1.61
C PRO A 250 4.77 -7.66 2.47
N VAL A 251 3.58 -7.90 3.03
CA VAL A 251 2.88 -6.96 3.91
C VAL A 251 3.60 -6.80 5.24
N GLN A 252 4.07 -7.90 5.83
CA GLN A 252 4.82 -7.83 7.08
C GLN A 252 6.08 -6.97 6.95
N ASP A 253 6.76 -7.00 5.81
CA ASP A 253 8.02 -6.31 5.61
C ASP A 253 7.82 -4.79 5.62
N VAL A 254 6.70 -4.29 5.10
CA VAL A 254 6.42 -2.85 5.13
C VAL A 254 6.00 -2.39 6.53
N ILE A 255 5.34 -3.26 7.30
CA ILE A 255 5.03 -3.01 8.71
C ILE A 255 6.33 -2.97 9.53
N GLU A 256 7.26 -3.88 9.29
CA GLU A 256 8.58 -3.91 9.92
C GLU A 256 9.42 -2.65 9.60
N MET A 257 9.20 -2.03 8.44
CA MET A 257 9.79 -0.72 8.10
C MET A 257 9.16 0.46 8.86
N GLY A 258 8.00 0.25 9.50
CA GLY A 258 7.31 1.25 10.30
C GLY A 258 6.03 1.81 9.67
N ALA A 259 5.47 1.16 8.65
CA ALA A 259 4.17 1.54 8.11
C ALA A 259 3.05 1.34 9.15
N THR A 260 2.19 2.33 9.31
CA THR A 260 0.99 2.26 10.16
C THR A 260 -0.29 2.11 9.35
N LEU A 261 -0.25 2.47 8.05
CA LEU A 261 -1.29 2.17 7.08
C LEU A 261 -0.65 1.40 5.93
N VAL A 262 -1.26 0.31 5.49
CA VAL A 262 -0.73 -0.50 4.39
C VAL A 262 -1.73 -0.58 3.23
N ILE A 263 -1.28 -0.12 2.07
CA ILE A 263 -1.96 -0.28 0.79
C ILE A 263 -1.24 -1.39 0.02
N GLY A 264 -1.96 -2.44 -0.35
CA GLY A 264 -1.39 -3.57 -1.07
C GLY A 264 -2.08 -3.80 -2.41
N SER A 265 -1.29 -4.05 -3.45
CA SER A 265 -1.77 -4.53 -4.73
C SER A 265 -1.35 -5.98 -4.92
N ASP A 266 -2.34 -6.87 -4.94
CA ASP A 266 -2.12 -8.29 -5.18
C ASP A 266 -2.63 -8.66 -6.57
N VAL A 267 -1.69 -8.98 -7.46
CA VAL A 267 -1.98 -9.49 -8.81
C VAL A 267 -1.95 -11.03 -8.87
N GLY A 268 -1.63 -11.66 -7.73
CA GLY A 268 -1.81 -13.07 -7.45
C GLY A 268 -0.95 -14.03 -8.26
N ASN A 269 -0.92 -15.27 -7.75
CA ASN A 269 -0.61 -16.48 -8.51
C ASN A 269 -1.81 -17.42 -8.36
N GLU A 270 -2.34 -17.92 -9.47
CA GLU A 270 -3.42 -18.90 -9.43
C GLU A 270 -2.88 -20.32 -9.26
N LEU A 271 -3.57 -21.09 -8.44
CA LEU A 271 -3.59 -22.54 -8.59
C LEU A 271 -4.42 -22.85 -9.83
N LYS A 272 -3.77 -23.36 -10.87
CA LYS A 272 -4.48 -23.76 -12.09
C LYS A 272 -4.82 -25.23 -11.99
N ASP A 273 -6.08 -25.55 -12.22
CA ASP A 273 -6.46 -26.92 -12.54
C ASP A 273 -6.01 -27.19 -13.99
N ASN A 274 -4.94 -27.96 -14.15
CA ASN A 274 -4.47 -28.38 -15.45
C ASN A 274 -5.03 -29.77 -15.76
N SER A 275 -5.67 -29.90 -16.91
CA SER A 275 -6.11 -31.20 -17.42
C SER A 275 -4.95 -32.08 -17.91
N ASP A 276 -3.76 -31.50 -18.13
CA ASP A 276 -2.56 -32.19 -18.62
C ASP A 276 -1.31 -31.70 -17.85
N TYR A 277 -0.95 -32.44 -16.79
CA TYR A 277 0.23 -32.13 -15.97
C TYR A 277 1.50 -32.76 -16.56
N ASN A 278 2.46 -31.93 -16.98
CA ASN A 278 3.84 -32.31 -17.21
C ASN A 278 4.76 -31.95 -16.01
N ILE A 279 5.99 -32.46 -15.98
CA ILE A 279 6.95 -32.27 -14.87
C ILE A 279 7.12 -30.78 -14.51
N LEU A 280 7.24 -29.89 -15.50
CA LEU A 280 7.40 -28.45 -15.26
C LEU A 280 6.14 -27.82 -14.66
N SER A 281 4.96 -28.22 -15.16
CA SER A 281 3.68 -27.75 -14.63
C SER A 281 3.43 -28.23 -13.20
N VAL A 282 3.86 -29.44 -12.84
CA VAL A 282 3.78 -29.96 -11.46
C VAL A 282 4.69 -29.14 -10.54
N LEU A 283 5.94 -28.89 -10.94
CA LEU A 283 6.88 -28.06 -10.15
C LEU A 283 6.34 -26.64 -9.94
N ASN A 284 5.81 -26.02 -10.99
CA ASN A 284 5.20 -24.69 -10.90
C ASN A 284 3.94 -24.68 -10.03
N GLN A 285 3.13 -25.75 -10.07
CA GLN A 285 1.97 -25.91 -9.19
C GLN A 285 2.38 -26.00 -7.72
N LEU A 286 3.44 -26.75 -7.40
CA LEU A 286 3.97 -26.83 -6.03
C LEU A 286 4.45 -25.46 -5.52
N ILE A 287 5.13 -24.69 -6.38
CA ILE A 287 5.55 -23.32 -6.05
C ILE A 287 4.32 -22.43 -5.78
N ALA A 288 3.27 -22.52 -6.60
CA ALA A 288 2.05 -21.76 -6.42
C ALA A 288 1.30 -22.15 -5.13
N ILE A 289 1.24 -23.44 -4.78
CA ILE A 289 0.65 -23.93 -3.52
C ILE A 289 1.39 -23.35 -2.32
N GLN A 290 2.72 -23.46 -2.31
CA GLN A 290 3.56 -22.92 -1.25
C GLN A 290 3.34 -21.40 -1.11
N SER A 291 3.37 -20.67 -2.23
CA SER A 291 3.11 -19.24 -2.27
C SER A 291 1.77 -18.88 -1.64
N SER A 292 0.69 -19.58 -2.03
CA SER A 292 -0.68 -19.34 -1.56
C SER A 292 -0.83 -19.49 -0.05
N SER A 293 -0.09 -20.41 0.57
CA SER A 293 -0.12 -20.61 2.03
C SER A 293 0.37 -19.37 2.79
N SER A 294 1.49 -18.78 2.36
CA SER A 294 2.04 -17.56 2.96
C SER A 294 1.14 -16.35 2.68
N HIS A 295 0.49 -16.35 1.51
CA HIS A 295 -0.27 -15.22 0.99
C HIS A 295 -1.52 -14.91 1.83
N ALA A 296 -2.22 -15.94 2.31
CA ALA A 296 -3.45 -15.77 3.09
C ALA A 296 -3.21 -15.02 4.41
N GLU A 297 -2.09 -15.27 5.08
CA GLU A 297 -1.74 -14.56 6.32
C GLU A 297 -1.34 -13.10 6.05
N GLN A 298 -0.61 -12.84 4.98
CA GLN A 298 -0.21 -11.47 4.59
C GLN A 298 -1.42 -10.60 4.26
N LYS A 299 -2.44 -11.16 3.59
CA LYS A 299 -3.69 -10.44 3.28
C LYS A 299 -4.46 -10.00 4.53
N LYS A 300 -4.32 -10.68 5.67
CA LYS A 300 -4.97 -10.24 6.92
C LYS A 300 -4.33 -8.98 7.52
N LEU A 301 -3.10 -8.68 7.13
CA LEU A 301 -2.31 -7.56 7.66
C LEU A 301 -2.48 -6.27 6.83
N VAL A 302 -3.09 -6.36 5.64
CA VAL A 302 -3.28 -5.22 4.75
C VAL A 302 -4.51 -4.40 5.17
N HIS A 303 -4.44 -3.08 5.07
CA HIS A 303 -5.56 -2.21 5.42
C HIS A 303 -6.44 -1.90 4.20
N ILE A 304 -5.80 -1.67 3.05
CA ILE A 304 -6.45 -1.42 1.76
C ILE A 304 -5.88 -2.42 0.76
N LEU A 305 -6.69 -3.39 0.35
CA LEU A 305 -6.33 -4.41 -0.63
C LEU A 305 -6.91 -4.06 -2.01
N ILE A 306 -6.05 -4.02 -3.01
CA ILE A 306 -6.40 -3.86 -4.42
C ILE A 306 -6.13 -5.18 -5.13
N GLU A 307 -7.20 -5.88 -5.49
CA GLU A 307 -7.18 -7.14 -6.24
C GLU A 307 -7.87 -6.93 -7.59
N PRO A 308 -7.09 -6.81 -8.68
CA PRO A 308 -7.66 -6.65 -10.01
C PRO A 308 -8.33 -7.95 -10.48
N ASP A 309 -9.44 -7.83 -11.22
CA ASP A 309 -10.16 -8.96 -11.84
C ASP A 309 -9.42 -9.47 -13.10
N ILE A 310 -8.24 -10.05 -12.86
CA ILE A 310 -7.30 -10.51 -13.88
C ILE A 310 -6.80 -11.94 -13.61
N GLN A 311 -7.47 -12.64 -12.69
CA GLN A 311 -7.06 -13.98 -12.28
C GLN A 311 -7.03 -14.91 -13.49
N GLN A 312 -8.07 -14.89 -14.33
CA GLN A 312 -8.25 -15.74 -15.53
C GLN A 312 -7.12 -15.68 -16.58
N TYR A 313 -6.21 -14.73 -16.48
CA TYR A 313 -5.10 -14.57 -17.41
C TYR A 313 -3.82 -15.25 -16.92
N SER A 314 -2.95 -15.67 -17.84
CA SER A 314 -1.65 -16.23 -17.46
C SER A 314 -0.66 -15.13 -17.07
N ALA A 315 0.17 -15.39 -16.06
CA ALA A 315 1.33 -14.54 -15.73
C ALA A 315 2.37 -14.49 -16.87
N LEU A 316 2.27 -15.38 -17.86
CA LEU A 316 3.12 -15.40 -19.05
C LEU A 316 2.47 -14.68 -20.26
N ASP A 317 1.21 -14.23 -20.16
CA ASP A 317 0.45 -13.65 -21.29
C ASP A 317 0.71 -12.14 -21.45
N VAL A 318 1.94 -11.77 -21.82
CA VAL A 318 2.35 -10.36 -22.02
C VAL A 318 1.49 -9.64 -23.08
N GLN A 319 0.93 -10.37 -24.04
CA GLN A 319 0.06 -9.80 -25.08
C GLN A 319 -1.24 -9.21 -24.53
N LYS A 320 -1.67 -9.63 -23.34
CA LYS A 320 -2.88 -9.16 -22.68
C LYS A 320 -2.65 -7.94 -21.80
N LYS A 321 -1.50 -7.26 -21.88
CA LYS A 321 -1.17 -6.09 -21.06
C LYS A 321 -2.22 -4.97 -21.02
N LYS A 322 -3.00 -4.78 -22.09
CA LYS A 322 -4.11 -3.78 -22.10
C LYS A 322 -5.34 -4.20 -21.30
N LYS A 323 -5.42 -5.47 -20.90
CA LYS A 323 -6.51 -6.05 -20.11
C LYS A 323 -6.15 -6.12 -18.63
N PHE A 324 -4.87 -6.00 -18.29
CA PHE A 324 -4.35 -5.79 -16.94
C PHE A 324 -4.47 -4.30 -16.59
#